data_AF-A0AAV9SVT5-F1
#
_entry.id   AF-A0AAV9SVT5-F1
#
_cell.length_a   1.000
_cell.length_b   1.000
_cell.length_c   1.000
_cell.angle_alpha   90.00
_cell.angle_beta   90.00
_cell.angle_gamma   90.00
#
_symmetry.space_group_name_H-M   'P 1'
#
loop_
_entity.id
_entity.type
_entity.pdbx_description
1 polymer ?
#
loop_
_entity_poly.entity_id
_entity_poly.type
_entity_poly.pdbx_seq_one_letter_code
_entity_poly.pdbx_strand_id
1 'polypeptide(L)'
;MADVSKKGIAGRAIFIDWYAWAQKRGLDVDAFTAYEVPLSSLIEALNEQGLSKDVFQPGDIIIIRFGYLSQYESMSPEKRETLNNHYKTNKPDNIGIKPSRELLEFLWNNKIAAICGDSRSLEVWPCKDTEWHMHEWLLAGWGMPIGELFYLEDVSRICSSLGRYIFFLSSSPMNVPGAVASPPNALAFF
;
A
#
# COMPACT_ATOMS: atom_id res chain seq x y z
N MET A 1 3.16 12.31 20.85
CA MET A 1 3.30 12.00 19.41
C MET A 1 4.50 12.75 18.88
N ALA A 2 5.44 12.08 18.20
CA ALA A 2 6.48 12.79 17.47
C ALA A 2 5.79 13.68 16.42
N ASP A 3 6.17 14.94 16.33
CA ASP A 3 5.65 15.87 15.33
C ASP A 3 6.23 15.46 13.96
N VAL A 4 5.58 14.49 13.30
CA VAL A 4 6.00 13.91 12.02
C VAL A 4 6.23 15.02 10.99
N SER A 5 5.41 16.07 11.02
CA SER A 5 5.53 17.22 10.11
C SER A 5 6.83 18.02 10.29
N LYS A 6 7.43 18.01 11.50
CA LYS A 6 8.72 18.68 11.77
C LYS A 6 9.93 17.86 11.35
N LYS A 7 9.78 16.54 11.20
CA LYS A 7 10.89 15.61 10.91
C LYS A 7 10.81 15.01 9.50
N GLY A 8 9.63 15.01 8.89
CA GLY A 8 9.34 14.22 7.71
C GLY A 8 9.39 12.72 7.98
N ILE A 9 9.12 11.95 6.94
CA ILE A 9 9.36 10.52 6.87
C ILE A 9 10.45 10.33 5.81
N ALA A 10 11.61 9.83 6.22
CA ALA A 10 12.73 9.62 5.31
C ALA A 10 13.42 8.31 5.68
N GLY A 11 13.59 7.42 4.71
CA GLY A 11 14.12 6.10 5.00
C GLY A 11 14.25 5.19 3.79
N ARG A 12 14.64 3.95 4.06
CA ARG A 12 14.74 2.89 3.07
C ARG A 12 13.34 2.34 2.79
N ALA A 13 12.93 2.37 1.52
CA ALA A 13 11.67 1.82 1.07
C ALA A 13 11.89 0.53 0.28
N ILE A 14 11.01 -0.44 0.51
CA ILE A 14 10.95 -1.70 -0.24
C ILE A 14 9.63 -1.72 -0.99
N PHE A 15 9.72 -1.77 -2.31
CA PHE A 15 8.58 -1.79 -3.21
C PHE A 15 8.20 -3.22 -3.58
N ILE A 16 6.92 -3.55 -3.43
CA ILE A 16 6.32 -4.83 -3.79
C ILE A 16 5.29 -4.57 -4.89
N ASP A 17 5.67 -4.85 -6.13
CA ASP A 17 4.81 -4.76 -7.31
C ASP A 17 3.92 -6.00 -7.44
N TRP A 18 3.01 -6.15 -6.48
CA TRP A 18 2.09 -7.28 -6.45
C TRP A 18 1.20 -7.32 -7.69
N TYR A 19 0.77 -6.17 -8.20
CA TYR A 19 -0.10 -6.14 -9.38
C TYR A 19 0.60 -6.62 -10.65
N ALA A 20 1.86 -6.23 -10.90
CA ALA A 20 2.62 -6.77 -12.03
C ALA A 20 2.81 -8.30 -11.90
N TRP A 21 3.08 -8.78 -10.69
CA TRP A 21 3.18 -10.21 -10.39
C TRP A 21 1.86 -10.96 -10.66
N ALA A 22 0.72 -10.36 -10.27
CA ALA A 22 -0.62 -10.92 -10.48
C ALA A 22 -0.98 -10.97 -11.97
N GLN A 23 -0.67 -9.91 -12.72
CA GLN A 23 -0.88 -9.86 -14.17
C GLN A 23 -0.08 -10.93 -14.92
N LYS A 24 1.20 -11.13 -14.56
CA LYS A 24 2.05 -12.18 -15.15
C LYS A 24 1.48 -13.59 -14.96
N ARG A 25 0.73 -13.80 -13.88
CA ARG A 25 0.06 -15.07 -13.55
C ARG A 25 -1.35 -15.19 -14.11
N GLY A 26 -1.84 -14.17 -14.81
CA GLY A 26 -3.19 -14.15 -15.37
C GLY A 26 -4.29 -14.15 -14.31
N LEU A 27 -4.02 -13.59 -13.12
CA LEU A 27 -5.04 -13.44 -12.10
C LEU A 27 -6.09 -12.41 -12.55
N ASP A 28 -7.37 -12.76 -12.42
CA ASP A 28 -8.47 -11.82 -12.64
C ASP A 28 -8.64 -10.93 -11.41
N VAL A 29 -8.05 -9.73 -11.47
CA VAL A 29 -8.01 -8.77 -10.37
C VAL A 29 -8.86 -7.56 -10.72
N ASP A 30 -9.98 -7.38 -10.03
CA ASP A 30 -10.75 -6.13 -10.05
C ASP A 30 -10.50 -5.33 -8.77
N ALA A 31 -9.74 -4.23 -8.91
CA ALA A 31 -9.35 -3.38 -7.78
C ALA A 31 -10.53 -2.66 -7.10
N PHE A 32 -11.71 -2.65 -7.72
CA PHE A 32 -12.93 -2.00 -7.23
C PHE A 32 -13.86 -2.98 -6.50
N THR A 33 -13.37 -4.18 -6.19
CA THR A 33 -14.05 -5.21 -5.40
C THR A 33 -13.29 -5.48 -4.11
N ALA A 34 -13.89 -6.24 -3.18
CA ALA A 34 -13.25 -6.66 -1.94
C ALA A 34 -12.23 -7.80 -2.18
N TYR A 35 -11.31 -7.59 -3.12
CA TYR A 35 -10.26 -8.54 -3.46
C TYR A 35 -9.21 -8.58 -2.35
N GLU A 36 -9.03 -9.74 -1.75
CA GLU A 36 -8.11 -9.98 -0.64
C GLU A 36 -6.70 -10.31 -1.17
N VAL A 37 -5.71 -9.51 -0.78
CA VAL A 37 -4.30 -9.76 -1.10
C VAL A 37 -3.60 -10.37 0.13
N PRO A 38 -3.43 -11.71 0.21
CA PRO A 38 -2.81 -12.34 1.36
C PRO A 38 -1.31 -12.05 1.42
N LEU A 39 -0.75 -12.01 2.64
CA LEU A 39 0.69 -11.85 2.87
C LEU A 39 1.52 -12.83 2.02
N SER A 40 1.10 -14.08 1.90
CA SER A 40 1.79 -15.09 1.08
C SER A 40 2.02 -14.62 -0.36
N SER A 41 1.02 -14.01 -1.00
CA SER A 41 1.13 -13.49 -2.37
C SER A 41 2.03 -12.26 -2.47
N LEU A 42 2.08 -11.41 -1.43
CA LEU A 42 3.03 -10.30 -1.36
C LEU A 42 4.47 -10.82 -1.27
N ILE A 43 4.69 -11.89 -0.52
CA ILE A 43 5.98 -12.56 -0.41
C ILE A 43 6.36 -13.26 -1.72
N GLU A 44 5.42 -13.88 -2.42
CA GLU A 44 5.67 -14.45 -3.75
C GLU A 44 6.04 -13.37 -4.77
N ALA A 45 5.38 -12.21 -4.74
CA ALA A 45 5.75 -11.05 -5.54
C ALA A 45 7.15 -10.54 -5.20
N LEU A 46 7.46 -10.40 -3.90
CA LEU A 46 8.79 -10.02 -3.42
C LEU A 46 9.88 -10.99 -3.93
N ASN A 47 9.62 -12.30 -3.88
CA ASN A 47 10.51 -13.34 -4.38
C ASN A 47 10.74 -13.27 -5.89
N GLU A 48 9.70 -13.00 -6.68
CA GLU A 48 9.82 -12.81 -8.13
C GLU A 48 10.67 -11.58 -8.49
N GLN A 49 10.65 -10.55 -7.64
CA GLN A 49 11.52 -9.37 -7.76
C GLN A 49 12.98 -9.65 -7.35
N GLY A 50 13.32 -10.87 -6.94
CA GLY A 50 14.66 -11.28 -6.52
C GLY A 50 15.00 -10.93 -5.07
N LEU A 51 14.00 -10.62 -4.23
CA LEU A 51 14.16 -10.32 -2.81
C LEU A 51 13.56 -11.43 -1.94
N SER A 52 13.94 -11.56 -0.67
CA SER A 52 13.33 -12.50 0.28
C SER A 52 12.84 -11.78 1.54
N LYS A 53 12.16 -12.49 2.45
CA LYS A 53 11.79 -11.95 3.77
C LYS A 53 12.99 -11.42 4.59
N ASP A 54 14.21 -11.84 4.29
CA ASP A 54 15.41 -11.39 5.02
C ASP A 54 15.89 -10.00 4.58
N VAL A 55 15.28 -9.45 3.53
CA VAL A 55 15.62 -8.11 3.02
C VAL A 55 15.18 -7.00 3.99
N PHE A 56 14.15 -7.24 4.80
CA PHE A 56 13.56 -6.25 5.69
C PHE A 56 14.50 -5.95 6.88
N GLN A 57 14.59 -4.69 7.23
CA GLN A 57 15.39 -4.15 8.33
C GLN A 57 14.52 -3.23 9.19
N PRO A 58 14.85 -3.07 10.48
CA PRO A 58 14.18 -2.12 11.33
C PRO A 58 14.18 -0.70 10.73
N GLY A 59 13.00 -0.09 10.69
CA GLY A 59 12.82 1.26 10.14
C GLY A 59 12.43 1.31 8.66
N ASP A 60 12.31 0.17 7.98
CA ASP A 60 11.90 0.13 6.58
C ASP A 60 10.47 0.63 6.37
N ILE A 61 10.24 1.12 5.16
CA ILE A 61 8.93 1.52 4.66
C ILE A 61 8.51 0.53 3.57
N ILE A 62 7.35 -0.09 3.73
CA ILE A 62 6.80 -1.01 2.73
C ILE A 62 5.88 -0.23 1.78
N ILE A 63 6.07 -0.40 0.48
CA ILE A 63 5.22 0.20 -0.56
C ILE A 63 4.65 -0.91 -1.42
N ILE A 64 3.32 -1.03 -1.51
CA ILE A 64 2.67 -2.08 -2.28
C ILE A 64 1.84 -1.48 -3.41
N ARG A 65 2.02 -2.02 -4.62
CA ARG A 65 1.15 -1.69 -5.76
C ARG A 65 0.11 -2.79 -5.97
N PHE A 66 -1.15 -2.45 -5.69
CA PHE A 66 -2.34 -3.28 -5.87
C PHE A 66 -2.97 -3.13 -7.25
N GLY A 67 -2.65 -2.05 -7.98
CA GLY A 67 -3.15 -1.78 -9.33
C GLY A 67 -4.42 -0.93 -9.35
N TYR A 68 -4.81 -0.33 -8.23
CA TYR A 68 -6.05 0.46 -8.13
C TYR A 68 -6.02 1.67 -9.06
N LEU A 69 -4.95 2.47 -9.01
CA LEU A 69 -4.83 3.66 -9.85
C LEU A 69 -4.60 3.29 -11.32
N SER A 70 -3.83 2.23 -11.60
CA SER A 70 -3.64 1.68 -12.95
C SER A 70 -5.00 1.36 -13.61
N GLN A 71 -5.84 0.59 -12.90
CA GLN A 71 -7.18 0.24 -13.38
C GLN A 71 -8.12 1.44 -13.42
N TYR A 72 -7.98 2.40 -12.50
CA TYR A 72 -8.77 3.63 -12.53
C TYR A 72 -8.50 4.47 -13.79
N GLU A 73 -7.24 4.58 -14.19
CA GLU A 73 -6.84 5.34 -15.38
C GLU A 73 -7.28 4.66 -16.67
N SER A 74 -7.26 3.33 -16.71
CA SER A 74 -7.57 2.55 -17.91
C SER A 74 -9.02 2.05 -18.04
N MET A 75 -9.86 2.21 -17.01
CA MET A 75 -11.25 1.73 -17.08
C MET A 75 -12.09 2.48 -18.11
N SER A 76 -13.12 1.81 -18.63
CA SER A 76 -14.05 2.44 -19.55
C SER A 76 -14.89 3.54 -18.87
N PRO A 77 -15.35 4.55 -19.62
CA PRO A 77 -16.27 5.57 -19.10
C PRO A 77 -17.53 4.97 -18.45
N GLU A 78 -18.05 3.87 -19.00
CA GLU A 78 -19.26 3.19 -18.51
C GLU A 78 -19.02 2.53 -17.14
N LYS A 79 -17.89 1.84 -16.95
CA LYS A 79 -17.51 1.30 -15.63
C LYS A 79 -17.34 2.45 -14.64
N ARG A 80 -16.68 3.54 -15.04
CA ARG A 80 -16.47 4.70 -14.17
C ARG A 80 -17.78 5.34 -13.72
N GLU A 81 -18.72 5.55 -14.63
CA GLU A 81 -20.04 6.12 -14.31
C GLU A 81 -20.88 5.16 -13.45
N THR A 82 -20.78 3.86 -13.69
CA THR A 82 -21.44 2.83 -12.87
C THR A 82 -20.95 2.88 -11.42
N LEU A 83 -19.63 2.91 -11.22
CA LEU A 83 -19.02 3.04 -9.90
C LEU A 83 -19.39 4.37 -9.23
N ASN A 84 -19.33 5.48 -9.97
CA ASN A 84 -19.73 6.81 -9.49
C ASN A 84 -21.17 6.82 -8.97
N ASN A 85 -22.11 6.22 -9.70
CA ASN A 85 -23.50 6.12 -9.27
C ASN A 85 -23.68 5.18 -8.08
N HIS A 86 -22.98 4.05 -8.06
CA HIS A 86 -23.03 3.12 -6.94
C HIS A 86 -22.54 3.75 -5.62
N TYR A 87 -21.44 4.53 -5.67
CA TYR A 87 -20.82 5.15 -4.49
C TYR A 87 -21.60 6.35 -3.93
N LYS A 88 -22.62 6.85 -4.63
CA LYS A 88 -23.54 7.89 -4.08
C LYS A 88 -24.40 7.35 -2.94
N THR A 89 -24.71 6.05 -2.95
CA THR A 89 -25.65 5.43 -2.01
C THR A 89 -25.07 4.22 -1.27
N ASN A 90 -23.94 3.68 -1.71
CA ASN A 90 -23.28 2.53 -1.09
C ASN A 90 -21.84 2.87 -0.72
N LYS A 91 -21.30 2.19 0.28
CA LYS A 91 -19.87 2.25 0.57
C LYS A 91 -19.10 1.50 -0.53
N PRO A 92 -17.98 2.04 -1.02
CA PRO A 92 -17.18 1.37 -2.03
C PRO A 92 -16.53 0.11 -1.46
N ASP A 93 -16.49 -0.96 -2.25
CA ASP A 93 -15.52 -2.03 -2.04
C ASP A 93 -14.14 -1.59 -2.52
N ASN A 94 -13.09 -2.17 -1.95
CA ASN A 94 -11.73 -1.83 -2.29
C ASN A 94 -10.77 -3.01 -2.10
N ILE A 95 -9.91 -3.24 -3.09
CA ILE A 95 -8.79 -4.18 -2.98
C ILE A 95 -7.84 -3.75 -1.87
N GLY A 96 -7.26 -4.72 -1.18
CA GLY A 96 -6.17 -4.42 -0.27
C GLY A 96 -5.61 -5.65 0.39
N ILE A 97 -4.68 -5.43 1.30
CA ILE A 97 -4.07 -6.51 2.07
C ILE A 97 -5.15 -7.22 2.88
N LYS A 98 -5.14 -8.55 2.87
CA LYS A 98 -5.98 -9.36 3.73
C LYS A 98 -5.49 -9.24 5.19
N PRO A 99 -6.31 -8.71 6.11
CA PRO A 99 -5.96 -8.66 7.53
C PRO A 99 -5.72 -10.06 8.08
N SER A 100 -4.67 -10.21 8.88
CA SER A 100 -4.39 -11.45 9.60
C SER A 100 -3.41 -11.21 10.73
N ARG A 101 -3.43 -12.11 11.73
CA ARG A 101 -2.42 -12.15 12.77
C ARG A 101 -1.00 -12.29 12.21
N GLU A 102 -0.82 -13.15 11.21
CA GLU A 102 0.48 -13.38 10.56
C GLU A 102 1.05 -12.10 9.95
N LEU A 103 0.20 -11.30 9.28
CA LEU A 103 0.59 -10.01 8.72
C LEU A 103 1.05 -9.04 9.80
N LEU A 104 0.29 -8.92 10.89
CA LEU A 104 0.65 -8.02 11.98
C LEU A 104 1.95 -8.48 12.68
N GLU A 105 2.11 -9.78 12.95
CA GLU A 105 3.35 -10.33 13.48
C GLU A 105 4.53 -10.08 12.53
N PHE A 106 4.33 -10.22 11.22
CA PHE A 106 5.35 -9.91 10.23
C PHE A 106 5.79 -8.44 10.28
N LEU A 107 4.85 -7.49 10.29
CA LEU A 107 5.17 -6.06 10.37
C LEU A 107 5.87 -5.70 11.68
N TRP A 108 5.39 -6.23 12.81
CA TRP A 108 5.94 -5.99 14.14
C TRP A 108 7.36 -6.56 14.29
N ASN A 109 7.56 -7.83 13.94
CA ASN A 109 8.84 -8.52 14.13
C ASN A 109 9.96 -7.91 13.27
N ASN A 110 9.62 -7.43 12.06
CA ASN A 110 10.56 -6.72 11.19
C ASN A 110 10.75 -5.24 11.58
N LYS A 111 9.99 -4.72 12.55
CA LYS A 111 10.03 -3.32 12.99
C LYS A 111 9.84 -2.34 11.84
N ILE A 112 8.84 -2.62 10.99
CA ILE A 112 8.46 -1.74 9.89
C ILE A 112 8.00 -0.39 10.44
N ALA A 113 8.45 0.71 9.83
CA ALA A 113 8.17 2.06 10.32
C ALA A 113 6.89 2.65 9.73
N ALA A 114 6.57 2.31 8.48
CA ALA A 114 5.37 2.76 7.78
C ALA A 114 5.03 1.80 6.63
N ILE A 115 3.78 1.82 6.21
CA ILE A 115 3.31 1.04 5.05
C ILE A 115 2.39 1.90 4.19
N CYS A 116 2.52 1.79 2.87
CA CYS A 116 1.63 2.48 1.95
C CYS A 116 1.32 1.67 0.70
N GLY A 117 0.29 2.11 -0.03
CA GLY A 117 -0.04 1.59 -1.34
C GLY A 117 -0.91 2.53 -2.18
N ASP A 118 -1.33 2.02 -3.33
CA ASP A 118 -2.15 2.75 -4.31
C ASP A 118 -3.66 2.52 -4.14
N SER A 119 -4.09 1.66 -3.20
CA SER A 119 -5.51 1.41 -2.91
C SER A 119 -6.11 2.48 -1.98
N ARG A 120 -7.44 2.50 -1.85
CA ARG A 120 -8.16 3.49 -1.02
C ARG A 120 -8.06 3.26 0.48
N SER A 121 -7.89 2.01 0.92
CA SER A 121 -8.00 1.63 2.33
C SER A 121 -6.82 0.79 2.82
N LEU A 122 -5.71 0.71 2.08
CA LEU A 122 -4.55 -0.19 2.29
C LEU A 122 -4.92 -1.69 2.44
N GLU A 123 -5.59 -2.05 3.53
CA GLU A 123 -6.28 -3.32 3.74
C GLU A 123 -7.56 -3.42 2.90
N VAL A 124 -8.01 -4.65 2.64
CA VAL A 124 -9.24 -4.89 1.88
C VAL A 124 -10.45 -4.27 2.60
N TRP A 125 -11.39 -3.72 1.83
CA TRP A 125 -12.64 -3.22 2.37
C TRP A 125 -13.85 -3.78 1.61
N PRO A 126 -14.91 -4.23 2.33
CA PRO A 126 -15.04 -4.28 3.79
C PRO A 126 -14.12 -5.33 4.45
N CYS A 127 -13.57 -4.98 5.61
CA CYS A 127 -12.79 -5.92 6.43
C CYS A 127 -13.72 -6.97 7.05
N LYS A 128 -13.52 -8.24 6.72
CA LYS A 128 -14.27 -9.38 7.28
C LYS A 128 -13.71 -9.83 8.63
N ASP A 129 -12.39 -9.87 8.73
CA ASP A 129 -11.66 -10.34 9.92
C ASP A 129 -11.35 -9.16 10.86
N THR A 130 -12.39 -8.59 11.47
CA THR A 130 -12.31 -7.37 12.27
C THR A 130 -11.37 -7.42 13.48
N GLU A 131 -11.05 -8.62 14.00
CA GLU A 131 -10.03 -8.81 15.04
C GLU A 131 -8.64 -8.29 14.61
N TRP A 132 -8.35 -8.38 13.31
CA TRP A 132 -7.05 -8.05 12.73
C TRP A 132 -7.07 -6.77 11.90
N HIS A 133 -8.14 -5.96 12.02
CA HIS A 133 -8.32 -4.72 11.29
C HIS A 133 -7.08 -3.81 11.41
N MET A 134 -6.40 -3.61 10.29
CA MET A 134 -5.06 -3.03 10.26
C MET A 134 -5.06 -1.59 10.72
N HIS A 135 -6.04 -0.78 10.33
CA HIS A 135 -6.12 0.62 10.76
C HIS A 135 -6.03 0.79 12.28
N GLU A 136 -6.71 -0.07 13.04
CA GLU A 136 -6.72 0.00 14.51
C GLU A 136 -5.37 -0.38 15.10
N TRP A 137 -4.78 -1.49 14.64
CA TRP A 137 -3.49 -1.96 15.11
C TRP A 137 -2.34 -1.02 14.72
N LEU A 138 -2.28 -0.62 13.46
CA LEU A 138 -1.18 0.20 12.94
C LEU A 138 -1.24 1.62 13.51
N LEU A 139 -2.39 2.30 13.44
CA LEU A 139 -2.50 3.71 13.85
C LEU A 139 -2.65 3.85 15.36
N ALA A 140 -3.72 3.30 15.95
CA ALA A 140 -4.03 3.49 17.36
C ALA A 140 -3.17 2.62 18.28
N GLY A 141 -2.87 1.39 17.85
CA GLY A 141 -2.03 0.46 18.61
C GLY A 141 -0.55 0.85 18.58
N TRP A 142 0.06 0.93 17.40
CA TRP A 142 1.51 1.06 17.27
C TRP A 142 1.99 2.48 16.95
N GLY A 143 1.11 3.36 16.46
CA GLY A 143 1.51 4.66 15.94
C GLY A 143 2.30 4.58 14.63
N MET A 144 2.13 3.50 13.86
CA MET A 144 2.71 3.29 12.53
C MET A 144 1.86 4.03 11.47
N PRO A 145 2.43 4.99 10.72
CA PRO A 145 1.70 5.68 9.66
C PRO A 145 1.27 4.75 8.50
N ILE A 146 0.09 5.03 7.96
CA ILE A 146 -0.45 4.42 6.74
C ILE A 146 -0.46 5.46 5.62
N GLY A 147 -0.12 5.04 4.40
CA GLY A 147 -0.27 5.83 3.19
C GLY A 147 -1.18 5.18 2.16
N GLU A 148 -2.07 5.95 1.55
CA GLU A 148 -3.08 5.49 0.60
C GLU A 148 -3.05 6.32 -0.68
N LEU A 149 -3.54 5.74 -1.78
CA LEU A 149 -3.63 6.41 -3.08
C LEU A 149 -2.31 6.99 -3.60
N PHE A 150 -1.19 6.32 -3.30
CA PHE A 150 0.09 6.67 -3.91
C PHE A 150 0.07 6.32 -5.40
N TYR A 151 0.51 7.24 -6.26
CA TYR A 151 0.72 6.93 -7.67
C TYR A 151 2.02 6.14 -7.84
N LEU A 152 1.90 4.87 -8.21
CA LEU A 152 3.02 3.92 -8.24
C LEU A 152 3.37 3.41 -9.65
N GLU A 153 2.71 3.91 -10.70
CA GLU A 153 2.96 3.44 -12.08
C GLU A 153 4.38 3.78 -12.56
N ASP A 154 4.87 4.99 -12.27
CA ASP A 154 6.25 5.37 -12.60
C ASP A 154 7.28 4.59 -11.79
N VAL A 155 7.01 4.37 -10.50
CA VAL A 155 7.85 3.55 -9.61
C VAL A 155 7.94 2.12 -10.15
N SER A 156 6.81 1.52 -10.53
CA SER A 156 6.74 0.19 -11.16
C SER A 156 7.60 0.11 -12.42
N ARG A 157 7.44 1.06 -13.35
CA ARG A 157 8.23 1.12 -14.59
C ARG A 157 9.74 1.24 -14.32
N ILE A 158 10.14 2.16 -13.42
CA ILE A 158 11.56 2.39 -13.10
C ILE A 158 12.16 1.15 -12.42
N CYS A 159 11.50 0.61 -11.39
CA CYS A 159 11.92 -0.60 -10.68
C CYS A 159 12.14 -1.77 -11.65
N SER A 160 11.18 -2.00 -12.54
CA SER A 160 11.26 -3.07 -13.54
C SER A 160 12.42 -2.86 -14.51
N SER A 161 12.63 -1.63 -14.99
CA SER A 161 13.73 -1.31 -15.91
C SER A 161 15.12 -1.46 -15.29
N LEU A 162 15.25 -1.17 -13.98
CA LEU A 162 16.51 -1.21 -13.26
C LEU A 162 16.78 -2.55 -12.57
N GLY A 163 15.75 -3.41 -12.41
CA GLY A 163 15.80 -4.58 -11.54
C GLY A 163 16.04 -4.20 -10.07
N ARG A 164 15.60 -3.01 -9.64
CA ARG A 164 15.86 -2.45 -8.29
C ARG A 164 14.56 -2.06 -7.62
N TYR A 165 14.24 -2.73 -6.52
CA TYR A 165 12.99 -2.56 -5.78
C TYR A 165 13.19 -1.97 -4.37
N ILE A 166 14.43 -1.53 -4.08
CA ILE A 166 14.80 -0.88 -2.83
C ILE A 166 15.40 0.47 -3.16
N PHE A 167 14.86 1.53 -2.56
CA PHE A 167 15.25 2.91 -2.82
C PHE A 167 15.09 3.77 -1.58
N PHE A 168 15.62 4.99 -1.63
CA PHE A 168 15.37 5.98 -0.59
C PHE A 168 14.03 6.67 -0.87
N LEU A 169 13.19 6.79 0.16
CA LEU A 169 11.93 7.53 0.12
C LEU A 169 12.04 8.74 1.04
N SER A 170 11.56 9.88 0.56
CA SER A 170 11.25 11.04 1.40
C SER A 170 9.79 11.41 1.25
N SER A 171 9.11 11.70 2.35
CA SER A 171 7.74 12.20 2.42
C SER A 171 7.69 13.32 3.45
N SER A 172 7.12 14.45 3.06
CA SER A 172 7.05 15.65 3.91
C SER A 172 5.59 16.07 4.11
N PRO A 173 4.88 15.47 5.08
CA PRO A 173 3.53 15.86 5.45
C PRO A 173 3.45 17.35 5.80
N MET A 174 2.31 17.97 5.49
CA MET A 174 2.05 19.37 5.80
C MET A 174 2.04 19.59 7.32
N ASN A 175 2.64 20.70 7.77
CA ASN A 175 2.60 21.12 9.17
C ASN A 175 1.29 21.87 9.44
N VAL A 176 0.22 21.11 9.67
CA VAL A 176 -1.11 21.63 10.02
C VAL A 176 -1.48 21.12 11.42
N PRO A 177 -1.31 21.95 12.47
CA PRO A 177 -1.64 21.55 13.83
C PRO A 177 -3.09 21.05 13.96
N GLY A 178 -3.26 19.86 14.55
CA GLY A 178 -4.57 19.22 14.72
C GLY A 178 -5.07 18.43 13.51
N ALA A 179 -4.36 18.46 12.37
CA ALA A 179 -4.68 17.59 11.25
C ALA A 179 -4.39 16.11 11.57
N VAL A 180 -5.25 15.23 11.07
CA VAL A 180 -5.14 13.77 11.24
C VAL A 180 -4.56 13.07 10.00
N ALA A 181 -4.37 13.81 8.91
CA ALA A 181 -3.81 13.32 7.65
C ALA A 181 -3.21 14.49 6.84
N SER A 182 -2.43 14.17 5.81
CA SER A 182 -1.83 15.12 4.87
C SER A 182 -1.68 14.46 3.50
N PRO A 183 -1.74 15.22 2.39
CA PRO A 183 -1.14 14.78 1.14
C PRO A 183 0.31 14.33 1.37
N PRO A 184 0.80 13.30 0.66
CA PRO A 184 2.04 12.63 1.04
C PRO A 184 3.31 13.43 0.76
N ASN A 185 3.30 14.29 -0.28
CA ASN A 185 4.49 15.00 -0.79
C ASN A 185 5.73 14.08 -0.81
N ALA A 186 5.59 12.96 -1.51
CA ALA A 186 6.53 11.85 -1.46
C ALA A 186 7.36 11.73 -2.74
N LEU A 187 8.65 11.42 -2.57
CA LEU A 187 9.65 11.30 -3.63
C LEU A 187 10.45 10.00 -3.44
N ALA A 188 10.56 9.22 -4.50
CA ALA A 188 11.41 8.02 -4.57
C ALA A 188 12.74 8.34 -5.29
N PHE A 189 13.86 7.89 -4.72
CA PHE A 189 15.20 8.16 -5.22
C PHE A 189 15.91 6.85 -5.56
N PHE A 190 16.16 6.63 -6.86
CA PHE A 190 16.80 5.45 -7.42
C PHE A 190 18.29 5.69 -7.66
#